data_AF-A0A969XK42-F1
#
_entry.id   AF-A0A969XK42-F1
#
_cell.length_a   1.000
_cell.length_b   1.000
_cell.length_c   1.000
_cell.angle_alpha   90.00
_cell.angle_beta   90.00
_cell.angle_gamma   90.00
#
_symmetry.space_group_name_H-M   'P 1'
#
loop_
_entity.id
_entity.type
_entity.pdbx_description
1 polymer ?
#
loop_
_entity_poly.entity_id
_entity_poly.type
_entity_poly.pdbx_seq_one_letter_code
_entity_poly.pdbx_strand_id
1 'polypeptide(L)'
;MAGRPLRPCAQPGCPEVATVGGYCEQHAKARPRPPDQRESAAKRGYDRKWRRIRAQFLRHNPVCEDCGAPSTEAHHRVARAQGGGDHWDNLMALCHTCHSARTVRGE
;
A
#
# COMPACT_ATOMS: atom_id res chain seq x y z
N MET A 1 0.90 -28.63 -27.29
CA MET A 1 1.32 -27.99 -26.03
C MET A 1 2.35 -28.91 -25.36
N ALA A 2 3.65 -28.64 -25.51
CA ALA A 2 4.66 -29.41 -24.78
C ALA A 2 4.56 -29.04 -23.29
N GLY A 3 4.13 -29.97 -22.45
CA GLY A 3 4.07 -29.79 -21.01
C GLY A 3 5.48 -29.52 -20.49
N ARG A 4 5.63 -28.50 -19.63
CA ARG A 4 6.89 -28.23 -18.96
C ARG A 4 7.34 -29.50 -18.23
N PRO A 5 8.60 -29.94 -18.38
CA PRO A 5 9.09 -31.11 -17.67
C PRO A 5 8.98 -30.89 -16.17
N LEU A 6 8.49 -31.90 -15.45
CA LEU A 6 8.44 -31.87 -14.00
C LEU A 6 9.86 -31.74 -13.46
N ARG A 7 10.04 -30.80 -12.52
CA ARG A 7 11.33 -30.53 -11.89
C ARG A 7 11.48 -31.38 -10.64
N PRO A 8 12.68 -31.88 -10.32
CA PRO A 8 12.92 -32.51 -9.03
C PRO A 8 12.72 -31.49 -7.90
N CYS A 9 12.41 -31.99 -6.71
CA CYS A 9 12.33 -31.20 -5.49
C CYS A 9 13.65 -30.45 -5.26
N ALA A 10 13.57 -29.16 -4.88
CA ALA A 10 14.74 -28.34 -4.60
C ALA A 10 15.44 -28.68 -3.26
N GLN A 11 14.93 -29.66 -2.49
CA GLN A 11 15.60 -30.13 -1.28
C GLN A 11 16.77 -31.06 -1.64
N PRO A 12 17.99 -30.81 -1.16
CA PRO A 12 19.15 -31.68 -1.40
C PRO A 12 18.85 -33.13 -0.98
N GLY A 13 19.09 -34.08 -1.88
CA GLY A 13 18.90 -35.51 -1.63
C GLY A 13 17.45 -36.01 -1.69
N CYS A 14 16.47 -35.17 -2.04
CA CYS A 14 15.09 -35.62 -2.21
C CYS A 14 14.84 -36.08 -3.66
N PRO A 15 14.48 -37.35 -3.90
CA PRO A 15 14.22 -37.87 -5.25
C PRO A 15 12.84 -37.49 -5.80
N GLU A 16 11.98 -36.90 -4.97
CA GLU A 16 10.59 -36.59 -5.31
C GLU A 16 10.46 -35.42 -6.31
N VAL A 17 9.35 -35.40 -7.04
CA VAL A 17 9.01 -34.30 -7.95
C VAL A 17 8.44 -33.09 -7.21
N ALA A 18 8.79 -31.90 -7.69
CA ALA A 18 8.28 -30.64 -7.16
C ALA A 18 6.81 -30.44 -7.54
N THR A 19 5.95 -30.24 -6.54
CA THR A 19 4.51 -30.01 -6.71
C THR A 19 4.12 -28.57 -6.38
N VAL A 20 4.75 -27.94 -5.38
CA VAL A 20 4.42 -26.60 -4.91
C VAL A 20 5.70 -25.79 -4.66
N GLY A 21 5.82 -24.62 -5.29
CA GLY A 21 6.90 -23.67 -5.00
C GLY A 21 8.33 -24.20 -5.26
N GLY A 22 8.48 -25.25 -6.07
CA GLY A 22 9.78 -25.90 -6.33
C GLY A 22 10.15 -27.05 -5.37
N TYR A 23 9.26 -27.45 -4.47
CA TYR A 23 9.46 -28.56 -3.53
C TYR A 23 8.35 -29.61 -3.65
N CYS A 24 8.61 -30.84 -3.20
CA CYS A 24 7.58 -31.87 -3.05
C CYS A 24 6.63 -31.54 -1.88
N GLU A 25 5.48 -32.21 -1.80
CA GLU A 25 4.46 -31.90 -0.79
C GLU A 25 4.98 -31.96 0.66
N GLN A 26 5.88 -32.91 0.94
CA GLN A 26 6.48 -33.07 2.27
C GLN A 26 7.35 -31.86 2.64
N HIS A 27 8.23 -31.43 1.73
CA HIS A 27 9.15 -30.31 1.96
C HIS A 27 8.47 -28.94 1.85
N ALA A 28 7.42 -28.83 1.05
CA ALA A 28 6.58 -27.63 1.01
C ALA A 28 5.85 -27.40 2.35
N LYS A 29 5.37 -28.48 3.00
CA LYS A 29 4.74 -28.42 4.33
C LYS A 29 5.76 -28.20 5.46
N ALA A 30 6.95 -28.77 5.34
CA ALA A 30 8.02 -28.63 6.34
C ALA A 30 8.64 -27.22 6.35
N ARG A 31 8.45 -26.43 5.29
CA ARG A 31 8.92 -25.04 5.26
C ARG A 31 7.93 -24.16 6.02
N PRO A 32 8.32 -23.52 7.13
CA PRO A 32 7.48 -22.49 7.72
C PRO A 32 7.29 -21.39 6.66
N ARG A 33 6.03 -21.02 6.40
CA ARG A 33 5.72 -19.82 5.63
C ARG A 33 6.46 -18.68 6.36
N PRO A 34 7.31 -17.89 5.68
CA PRO A 34 7.88 -16.73 6.33
C PRO A 34 6.73 -15.92 6.92
N PRO A 35 6.83 -15.47 8.18
CA PRO A 35 5.78 -14.65 8.77
C PRO A 35 5.49 -13.52 7.79
N ASP A 36 4.21 -13.26 7.54
CA ASP A 36 3.80 -12.17 6.68
C ASP A 36 4.31 -10.87 7.31
N GLN A 37 5.49 -10.42 6.88
CA GLN A 37 6.10 -9.17 7.36
C GLN A 37 5.33 -7.95 6.88
N ARG A 38 4.27 -8.14 6.06
CA ARG A 38 3.36 -7.08 5.68
C ARG A 38 2.42 -6.81 6.84
N GLU A 39 2.78 -5.82 7.65
CA GLU A 39 1.87 -5.26 8.65
C GLU A 39 0.50 -4.99 8.01
N SER A 40 -0.55 -5.50 8.67
CA SER A 40 -1.91 -5.33 8.21
C SER A 40 -2.20 -3.85 7.94
N ALA A 41 -3.01 -3.55 6.92
CA ALA A 41 -3.37 -2.17 6.58
C ALA A 41 -3.92 -1.38 7.79
N ALA A 42 -4.48 -2.10 8.79
CA ALA A 42 -4.95 -1.56 10.06
C ALA A 42 -3.82 -1.01 10.96
N LYS A 43 -2.61 -1.57 10.92
CA LYS A 43 -1.46 -1.12 11.74
C LYS A 43 -0.64 -0.01 11.08
N ARG A 44 -0.78 0.19 9.76
CA ARG A 44 -0.08 1.23 8.97
C ARG A 44 -0.68 2.65 9.06
N GLY A 45 -1.60 2.93 9.99
CA GLY A 45 -2.04 4.30 10.28
C GLY A 45 -2.96 4.97 9.24
N TYR A 46 -3.66 4.20 8.40
CA TYR A 46 -4.85 4.69 7.68
C TYR A 46 -6.07 4.62 8.60
N ASP A 47 -5.98 5.39 9.68
CA ASP A 47 -6.87 5.37 10.82
C ASP A 47 -8.32 5.66 10.36
N ARG A 48 -9.31 4.97 10.94
CA ARG A 48 -10.74 5.25 10.71
C ARG A 48 -11.04 6.73 10.96
N LYS A 49 -10.30 7.35 11.87
CA LYS A 49 -10.26 8.80 12.12
C LYS A 49 -9.89 9.60 10.87
N TRP A 50 -8.79 9.27 10.19
CA TRP A 50 -8.36 9.95 8.97
C TRP A 50 -9.42 9.88 7.86
N ARG A 51 -10.00 8.70 7.63
CA ARG A 51 -11.07 8.54 6.62
C ARG A 51 -12.25 9.47 6.89
N ARG A 52 -12.65 9.63 8.16
CA ARG A 52 -13.72 10.54 8.57
C ARG A 52 -13.34 12.01 8.36
N ILE A 53 -12.14 12.40 8.79
CA ILE A 53 -11.64 13.78 8.64
C ILE A 53 -11.53 14.14 7.16
N ARG A 54 -10.86 13.31 6.35
CA ARG A 54 -10.70 13.49 4.90
C ARG A 54 -12.06 13.66 4.21
N ALA A 55 -13.01 12.77 4.50
CA ALA A 55 -14.33 12.85 3.90
C ALA A 55 -15.09 14.12 4.31
N GLN A 56 -14.94 14.58 5.55
CA GLN A 56 -15.53 15.84 6.00
C GLN A 56 -14.87 17.04 5.33
N PHE A 57 -13.55 17.11 5.37
CA PHE A 57 -12.75 18.19 4.80
C PHE A 57 -13.06 18.40 3.30
N LEU A 58 -13.09 17.33 2.50
CA LEU A 58 -13.40 17.41 1.07
C LEU A 58 -14.86 17.81 0.77
N ARG A 59 -15.80 17.58 1.69
CA ARG A 59 -17.17 18.10 1.53
C ARG A 59 -17.25 19.61 1.73
N HIS A 60 -16.42 20.14 2.63
CA HIS A 60 -16.40 21.57 2.93
C HIS A 60 -15.48 22.36 1.99
N ASN A 61 -14.50 21.70 1.38
CA ASN A 61 -13.55 22.30 0.45
C ASN A 61 -13.65 21.55 -0.88
N PRO A 62 -14.65 21.86 -1.74
CA PRO A 62 -14.92 21.12 -2.98
C PRO A 62 -14.02 21.55 -4.15
N VAL A 63 -13.16 22.56 -3.95
CA VAL A 63 -12.35 23.19 -4.99
C VAL A 63 -10.87 23.03 -4.65
N CYS A 64 -10.08 22.73 -5.67
CA CYS A 64 -8.63 22.63 -5.62
C CYS A 64 -8.03 24.00 -5.35
N GLU A 65 -7.23 24.10 -4.29
CA GLU A 65 -6.58 25.36 -3.89
C GLU A 65 -5.52 25.84 -4.89
N ASP A 66 -4.95 24.94 -5.71
CA ASP A 66 -3.91 25.28 -6.69
C ASP A 66 -4.47 25.76 -8.03
N CYS A 67 -5.59 25.19 -8.49
CA CYS A 67 -6.05 25.38 -9.87
C CYS A 67 -7.55 25.62 -10.03
N GLY A 68 -8.34 25.59 -8.96
CA GLY A 68 -9.78 25.84 -9.02
C GLY A 68 -10.63 24.69 -9.57
N ALA A 69 -10.03 23.57 -9.99
CA ALA A 69 -10.77 22.37 -10.41
C ALA A 69 -11.43 21.67 -9.21
N PRO A 70 -12.38 20.74 -9.39
CA PRO A 70 -12.93 19.96 -8.29
C PRO A 70 -11.85 19.21 -7.50
N SER A 71 -11.86 19.34 -6.18
CA SER A 71 -10.91 18.63 -5.32
C SER A 71 -11.34 17.19 -5.10
N THR A 72 -10.38 16.28 -5.08
CA THR A 72 -10.60 14.85 -4.85
C THR A 72 -9.74 14.29 -3.72
N GLU A 73 -8.71 15.03 -3.31
CA GLU A 73 -7.67 14.58 -2.39
C GLU A 73 -7.39 15.65 -1.33
N ALA A 74 -7.13 15.19 -0.10
CA ALA A 74 -6.70 16.03 1.00
C ALA A 74 -5.21 15.79 1.22
N HIS A 75 -4.41 16.84 1.05
CA HIS A 75 -2.96 16.84 1.18
C HIS A 75 -2.56 17.39 2.55
N HIS A 76 -1.54 16.81 3.18
CA HIS A 76 -0.95 17.39 4.39
C HIS A 76 0.07 18.46 3.99
N ARG A 77 -0.07 19.70 4.48
CA ARG A 77 0.88 20.80 4.20
C ARG A 77 2.24 20.55 4.85
N VAL A 78 2.22 19.98 6.05
CA VAL A 78 3.37 19.41 6.75
C VAL A 78 3.21 17.90 6.73
N ALA A 79 4.17 17.20 6.14
CA ALA A 79 4.13 15.75 6.05
C ALA A 79 4.06 15.10 7.46
N ARG A 80 3.37 13.96 7.57
CA ARG A 80 3.28 13.19 8.82
C ARG A 80 4.65 12.78 9.37
N ALA A 81 5.60 12.47 8.47
CA ALA A 81 6.98 12.16 8.85
C ALA A 81 7.72 13.33 9.50
N GLN A 82 7.27 14.56 9.24
CA GLN A 82 7.79 15.80 9.84
C GLN A 82 6.95 16.26 11.04
N GLY A 83 6.03 15.43 11.55
CA GLY A 83 5.16 15.74 12.68
C GLY A 83 3.82 16.39 12.32
N GLY A 84 3.48 16.50 11.03
CA GLY A 84 2.19 17.02 10.61
C GLY A 84 1.01 16.13 11.00
N GLY A 85 -0.04 16.73 11.54
CA GLY A 85 -1.25 16.03 12.01
C GLY A 85 -2.42 16.16 11.04
N ASP A 86 -3.53 15.46 11.34
CA ASP A 86 -4.78 15.49 10.56
C ASP A 86 -5.70 16.68 10.92
N HIS A 87 -5.13 17.78 11.43
CA HIS A 87 -5.89 18.98 11.77
C HIS A 87 -6.19 19.79 10.50
N TRP A 88 -7.35 20.44 10.46
CA TRP A 88 -7.90 21.05 9.24
C TRP A 88 -6.99 22.13 8.62
N ASP A 89 -6.30 22.90 9.45
CA ASP A 89 -5.32 23.91 9.09
C ASP A 89 -4.06 23.34 8.43
N ASN A 90 -3.74 22.06 8.66
CA ASN A 90 -2.67 21.35 7.97
C ASN A 90 -3.15 20.56 6.75
N LEU A 91 -4.43 20.66 6.40
CA LEU A 91 -4.97 20.05 5.20
C LEU A 91 -5.09 21.05 4.06
N MET A 92 -4.94 20.55 2.85
CA MET A 92 -5.16 21.29 1.61
C MET A 92 -6.02 20.46 0.65
N ALA A 93 -7.05 21.06 0.06
CA ALA A 93 -7.93 20.40 -0.89
C ALA A 93 -7.35 20.51 -2.30
N LEU A 94 -7.09 19.37 -2.94
CA LEU A 94 -6.44 19.31 -4.25
C LEU A 94 -7.16 18.37 -5.21
N CYS A 95 -7.06 18.64 -6.50
CA CYS A 95 -7.35 17.65 -7.53
C CYS A 95 -6.19 16.65 -7.63
N HIS A 96 -6.46 15.45 -8.15
CA HIS A 96 -5.47 14.39 -8.30
C HIS A 96 -4.18 14.83 -9.02
N THR A 97 -4.30 15.67 -10.06
CA THR A 97 -3.14 16.17 -10.82
C THR A 97 -2.23 17.05 -9.97
N CYS A 98 -2.80 18.03 -9.26
CA CYS A 98 -2.02 18.93 -8.40
C CYS A 98 -1.41 18.18 -7.21
N HIS A 99 -2.18 17.27 -6.60
CA HIS A 99 -1.69 16.45 -5.49
C HIS A 99 -0.51 15.55 -5.90
N SER A 100 -0.61 14.88 -7.04
CA SER A 100 0.49 14.07 -7.60
C SER A 100 1.73 14.93 -7.86
N ALA A 101 1.56 16.12 -8.44
CA ALA A 101 2.66 17.03 -8.70
C ALA A 101 3.39 17.48 -7.41
N ARG A 102 2.66 17.74 -6.32
CA ARG A 102 3.23 18.04 -5.00
C ARG A 102 3.98 16.85 -4.40
N THR A 103 3.37 15.68 -4.46
CA THR A 103 3.96 14.43 -3.96
C THR A 103 5.31 14.14 -4.64
N VAL A 104 5.42 14.38 -5.96
CA VAL A 104 6.68 14.23 -6.70
C VAL A 104 7.74 15.24 -6.27
N ARG A 105 7.34 16.44 -5.83
CA ARG A 105 8.25 17.46 -5.29
C ARG A 105 8.68 17.20 -3.84
N GLY A 106 8.09 16.20 -3.18
CA GLY A 106 8.38 15.89 -1.77
C GLY A 106 7.71 16.86 -0.80
N GLU A 107 6.64 17.52 -1.23
CA GLU A 107 5.76 18.34 -0.39
C GLU A 107 4.80 17.43 0.40
#